data_AF-A0A2S9XX63-F1
#
_entry.id   AF-A0A2S9XX63-F1
#
_cell.length_a   1.000
_cell.length_b   1.000
_cell.length_c   1.000
_cell.angle_alpha   90.00
_cell.angle_beta   90.00
_cell.angle_gamma   90.00
#
_symmetry.space_group_name_H-M   'P 1'
#
loop_
_entity.id
_entity.type
_entity.pdbx_description
1 polymer ?
#
loop_
_entity_poly.entity_id
_entity_poly.type
_entity_poly.pdbx_seq_one_letter_code
_entity_poly.pdbx_strand_id
1 'polypeptide(L)'
;MSLLRLRRPPEQPQATTTVVTLPRSRRRAQGSNAAAERLRRQQRQADAEKARPHGWGRADDPEFQTGQRPSFLDRRRADGTPLLLFTVLAVLTGVGLARVDSRIEILDVANEITELSEDHQRLLDRKRRLETERAYLRRPARVGEQAAARLGMEPAPPERIQRIELLPAKEPVPVPEPAPAPAPAPASDQGSQP
;
A
#
# COMPACT_ATOMS: atom_id res chain seq x y z
N MET A 1 -9.41 4.84 -39.96
CA MET A 1 -9.75 5.86 -38.95
C MET A 1 -8.98 5.56 -37.67
N SER A 2 -7.86 6.24 -37.47
CA SER A 2 -6.90 6.01 -36.38
C SER A 2 -7.16 7.00 -35.25
N LEU A 3 -7.52 6.51 -34.06
CA LEU A 3 -7.67 7.33 -32.87
C LEU A 3 -6.35 7.34 -32.08
N LEU A 4 -5.54 8.36 -32.33
CA LEU A 4 -4.37 8.72 -31.53
C LEU A 4 -4.83 9.23 -30.16
N ARG A 5 -4.75 8.38 -29.14
CA ARG A 5 -4.92 8.79 -27.74
C ARG A 5 -3.65 9.52 -27.26
N LEU A 6 -3.76 10.83 -27.07
CA LEU A 6 -2.74 11.64 -26.41
C LEU A 6 -2.57 11.18 -24.95
N ARG A 7 -1.35 10.78 -24.60
CA ARG A 7 -0.92 10.59 -23.21
C ARG A 7 -0.74 11.94 -22.53
N ARG A 8 -1.45 12.16 -21.44
CA ARG A 8 -1.32 13.31 -20.53
C ARG A 8 -0.05 13.11 -19.68
N PRO A 9 0.87 14.09 -19.60
CA PRO A 9 2.05 13.98 -18.73
C PRO A 9 1.67 14.17 -17.24
N PRO A 10 2.42 13.57 -16.30
CA PRO A 10 2.16 13.69 -14.87
C PRO A 10 2.56 15.07 -14.34
N GLU A 11 1.68 15.69 -13.55
CA GLU A 11 1.94 16.93 -12.83
C GLU A 11 3.00 16.72 -11.75
N GLN A 12 4.00 17.59 -11.71
CA GLN A 12 5.02 17.59 -10.67
C GLN A 12 4.52 18.39 -9.45
N PRO A 13 4.63 17.86 -8.22
CA PRO A 13 4.28 18.60 -7.02
C PRO A 13 5.33 19.68 -6.72
N GLN A 14 4.89 20.94 -6.66
CA GLN A 14 5.72 22.08 -6.31
C GLN A 14 6.02 22.06 -4.80
N ALA A 15 7.31 22.00 -4.44
CA ALA A 15 7.77 22.11 -3.07
C ALA A 15 7.79 23.59 -2.64
N THR A 16 6.94 23.97 -1.70
CA THR A 16 6.90 25.30 -1.09
C THR A 16 7.88 25.36 0.10
N THR A 17 9.03 25.99 -0.11
CA THR A 17 10.01 26.26 0.94
C THR A 17 9.65 27.56 1.66
N THR A 18 9.05 27.48 2.84
CA THR A 18 8.82 28.62 3.73
C THR A 18 10.05 28.90 4.58
N VAL A 19 10.77 29.98 4.26
CA VAL A 19 11.91 30.49 5.03
C VAL A 19 11.39 31.39 6.15
N VAL A 20 11.57 30.97 7.41
CA VAL A 20 11.21 31.75 8.60
C VAL A 20 12.43 32.55 9.08
N THR A 21 12.38 33.86 8.93
CA THR A 21 13.37 34.82 9.44
C THR A 21 12.96 35.33 10.82
N LEU A 22 13.82 35.16 11.83
CA LEU A 22 13.62 35.69 13.18
C LEU A 22 14.31 37.05 13.36
N PRO A 23 13.68 38.03 14.04
CA PRO A 23 14.24 39.36 14.24
C PRO A 23 15.29 39.38 15.36
N ARG A 24 16.40 40.03 15.06
CA ARG A 24 17.57 40.23 15.93
C ARG A 24 17.35 41.46 16.81
N SER A 25 16.93 41.27 18.06
CA SER A 25 16.77 42.37 19.02
C SER A 25 18.11 42.75 19.67
N ARG A 26 18.61 43.93 19.30
CA ARG A 26 19.63 44.67 20.06
C ARG A 26 18.91 45.44 21.17
N ARG A 27 19.16 45.13 22.43
CA ARG A 27 18.93 46.09 23.52
C ARG A 27 20.08 46.11 24.51
N ARG A 28 20.78 47.24 24.44
CA ARG A 28 21.76 47.81 25.35
C ARG A 28 21.10 48.03 26.71
N ALA A 29 21.66 47.46 27.77
CA ALA A 29 21.32 47.79 29.15
C ALA A 29 22.61 47.96 29.95
N GLN A 30 23.12 49.19 29.97
CA GLN A 30 24.02 49.70 31.00
C GLN A 30 23.18 49.85 32.27
N GLY A 31 23.39 48.97 33.26
CA GLY A 31 22.74 49.10 34.56
C GLY A 31 22.40 47.76 35.21
N SER A 32 23.40 46.98 35.62
CA SER A 32 23.25 45.91 36.63
C SER A 32 24.59 45.22 36.98
N ASN A 33 25.65 45.99 37.22
CA ASN A 33 26.95 45.39 37.58
C ASN A 33 26.92 44.67 38.94
N ALA A 34 25.99 45.00 39.85
CA ALA A 34 25.86 44.33 41.14
C ALA A 34 25.34 42.88 41.03
N ALA A 35 24.42 42.60 40.09
CA ALA A 35 23.91 41.25 39.86
C ALA A 35 24.95 40.38 39.14
N ALA A 36 25.67 40.97 38.16
CA ALA A 36 26.76 40.30 37.47
C ALA A 36 27.94 39.96 38.41
N GLU A 37 28.24 40.81 39.39
CA GLU A 37 29.26 40.52 40.41
C GLU A 37 28.85 39.40 41.37
N ARG A 38 27.57 39.30 41.75
CA ARG A 38 27.06 38.18 42.57
C ARG A 38 27.17 36.85 41.82
N LEU A 39 26.83 36.84 40.54
CA LEU A 39 27.00 35.66 39.66
C LEU A 39 28.48 35.26 39.54
N ARG A 40 29.41 36.23 39.41
CA ARG A 40 30.86 35.94 39.37
C ARG A 40 31.38 35.37 40.70
N ARG A 41 30.86 35.82 41.84
CA ARG A 41 31.23 35.25 43.16
C ARG A 41 30.69 33.84 43.34
N GLN A 42 29.44 33.58 42.91
CA GLN A 42 28.88 32.24 42.93
C GLN A 42 29.60 31.29 41.97
N GLN A 43 30.00 31.76 40.79
CA GLN A 43 30.81 30.95 39.86
C GLN A 43 32.18 30.62 40.44
N ARG A 44 32.88 31.57 41.08
CA ARG A 44 34.15 31.28 41.75
C ARG A 44 34.03 30.29 42.90
N GLN A 45 32.92 30.31 43.65
CA GLN A 45 32.67 29.31 44.69
C GLN A 45 32.38 27.93 44.09
N ALA A 46 31.59 27.86 43.02
CA ALA A 46 31.35 26.61 42.29
C ALA A 46 32.64 26.06 41.63
N ASP A 47 33.53 26.94 41.17
CA ASP A 47 34.83 26.56 40.61
C ASP A 47 35.82 26.14 41.71
N ALA A 48 35.74 26.71 42.92
CA ALA A 48 36.51 26.28 44.08
C ALA A 48 36.02 24.93 44.63
N GLU A 49 34.71 24.66 44.60
CA GLU A 49 34.16 23.32 44.90
C GLU A 49 34.53 22.29 43.82
N LYS A 50 34.72 22.74 42.58
CA LYS A 50 35.26 21.94 41.46
C LYS A 50 36.78 21.95 41.37
N ALA A 51 37.49 22.65 42.25
CA ALA A 51 38.93 22.48 42.44
C ALA A 51 39.12 21.11 43.11
N ARG A 52 38.96 20.08 42.28
CA ARG A 52 39.32 18.71 42.56
C ARG A 52 40.73 18.74 43.13
N PRO A 53 41.04 17.98 44.19
CA PRO A 53 42.40 17.83 44.65
C PRO A 53 43.25 17.37 43.46
N HIS A 54 44.06 18.27 42.90
CA HIS A 54 45.02 17.97 41.85
C HIS A 54 46.22 17.29 42.49
N GLY A 55 45.97 16.11 43.06
CA GLY A 55 46.98 15.15 43.42
C GLY A 55 46.60 13.87 42.69
N TRP A 56 47.32 13.54 41.62
CA TRP A 56 47.40 12.15 41.21
C TRP A 56 48.10 11.44 42.36
N GLY A 57 47.32 10.86 43.27
CA GLY A 57 47.85 10.02 44.34
C GLY A 57 48.76 8.98 43.70
N ARG A 58 50.00 8.89 44.20
CA ARG A 58 50.91 7.85 43.75
C ARG A 58 50.42 6.53 44.32
N ALA A 59 50.64 5.44 43.59
CA ALA A 59 50.16 4.11 43.96
C ALA A 59 50.65 3.60 45.33
N ASP A 60 51.61 4.31 45.94
CA ASP A 60 52.29 3.93 47.17
C ASP A 60 51.74 4.62 48.44
N ASP A 61 50.70 5.46 48.36
CA ASP A 61 50.11 6.08 49.55
C ASP A 61 49.23 5.07 50.32
N PRO A 62 49.61 4.65 51.54
CA PRO A 62 48.91 3.60 52.29
C PRO A 62 47.55 4.03 52.87
N GLU A 63 47.19 5.31 52.78
CA GLU A 63 45.91 5.84 53.31
C GLU A 63 44.72 5.74 52.33
N PHE A 64 44.94 5.32 51.08
CA PHE A 64 43.87 5.22 50.07
C PHE A 64 43.12 3.87 50.03
N GLN A 65 43.38 2.94 50.97
CA GLN A 65 42.77 1.60 50.93
C GLN A 65 41.38 1.48 51.57
N THR A 66 40.86 2.51 52.24
CA THR A 66 39.54 2.45 52.92
C THR A 66 38.48 3.40 52.34
N GLY A 67 38.80 4.15 51.28
CA GLY A 67 37.89 5.10 50.66
C GLY A 67 37.07 4.48 49.52
N GLN A 68 35.95 3.87 49.86
CA GLN A 68 34.76 3.70 49.01
C GLN A 68 35.04 3.39 47.53
N ARG A 69 35.09 2.09 47.19
CA ARG A 69 34.67 1.68 45.83
C ARG A 69 33.28 2.28 45.60
N PRO A 70 33.06 3.10 44.55
CA PRO A 70 31.71 3.54 44.24
C PRO A 70 30.90 2.27 43.95
N SER A 71 30.07 1.86 44.90
CA SER A 71 29.11 0.79 44.71
C SER A 71 28.12 1.29 43.67
N PHE A 72 28.37 0.95 42.40
CA PHE A 72 27.45 1.18 41.29
C PHE A 72 26.05 0.59 41.53
N LEU A 73 25.87 -0.14 42.63
CA LEU A 73 24.65 -0.78 43.07
C LEU A 73 23.87 0.00 44.15
N ASP A 74 24.45 1.00 44.83
CA ASP A 74 23.77 1.73 45.94
C ASP A 74 23.01 3.00 45.50
N ARG A 75 23.05 3.38 44.22
CA ARG A 75 22.13 4.37 43.65
C ARG A 75 20.83 3.76 43.12
N ARG A 76 20.41 2.61 43.64
CA ARG A 76 19.08 2.02 43.39
C ARG A 76 17.98 2.69 44.22
N ARG A 77 17.97 4.02 44.29
CA ARG A 77 16.76 4.77 44.68
C ARG A 77 15.96 5.02 43.40
N ALA A 78 15.02 4.12 43.12
CA ALA A 78 13.73 4.36 42.47
C ALA A 78 13.61 5.31 41.27
N ASP A 79 14.65 5.54 40.48
CA ASP A 79 14.48 6.21 39.19
C ASP A 79 13.93 5.16 38.21
N GLY A 80 12.65 5.25 37.84
CA GLY A 80 12.01 4.38 36.83
C GLY A 80 12.57 4.56 35.41
N THR A 81 13.65 5.32 35.26
CA THR A 81 14.32 5.67 34.00
C THR A 81 14.92 4.47 33.24
N PRO A 82 15.57 3.45 33.84
CA PRO A 82 16.08 2.32 33.06
C PRO A 82 14.93 1.43 32.56
N LEU A 83 13.84 1.32 33.33
CA LEU A 83 12.64 0.59 32.91
C LEU A 83 11.97 1.31 31.75
N LEU A 84 11.84 2.65 31.81
CA LEU A 84 11.32 3.47 30.71
C LEU A 84 12.19 3.34 29.45
N LEU A 85 13.52 3.38 29.58
CA LEU A 85 14.41 3.17 28.43
C LEU A 85 14.22 1.79 27.82
N PHE A 86 14.09 0.75 28.64
CA PHE A 86 13.87 -0.61 28.17
C PHE A 86 12.51 -0.76 27.48
N THR A 87 11.44 -0.15 28.02
CA THR A 87 10.12 -0.19 27.36
C THR A 87 10.11 0.57 26.04
N VAL A 88 10.74 1.75 25.98
CA VAL A 88 10.90 2.51 24.72
C VAL A 88 11.69 1.69 23.70
N LEU A 89 12.80 1.07 24.13
CA LEU A 89 13.59 0.21 23.27
C LEU A 89 12.76 -0.98 22.75
N ALA A 90 12.03 -1.66 23.63
CA ALA A 90 11.19 -2.79 23.26
C ALA A 90 10.08 -2.41 22.28
N VAL A 91 9.43 -1.25 22.48
CA VAL A 91 8.42 -0.73 21.55
C VAL A 91 9.04 -0.40 20.19
N LEU A 92 10.20 0.27 20.15
CA LEU A 92 10.91 0.56 18.90
C LEU A 92 11.30 -0.71 18.16
N THR A 93 11.79 -1.73 18.88
CA THR A 93 12.11 -3.03 18.30
C THR A 93 10.85 -3.72 17.75
N GLY A 94 9.74 -3.72 18.51
CA GLY A 94 8.46 -4.28 18.05
C GLY A 94 7.93 -3.61 16.79
N VAL A 95 7.96 -2.27 16.73
CA VAL A 95 7.57 -1.50 15.53
C VAL A 95 8.51 -1.81 14.36
N GLY A 96 9.81 -1.95 14.62
CA GLY A 96 10.79 -2.34 13.60
C GLY A 96 10.48 -3.69 12.98
N LEU A 97 10.19 -4.71 13.81
CA LEU A 97 9.82 -6.05 13.35
C LEU A 97 8.50 -6.05 12.58
N ALA A 98 7.45 -5.41 13.11
CA ALA A 98 6.16 -5.31 12.43
C ALA A 98 6.29 -4.65 11.05
N ARG A 99 7.13 -3.62 10.93
CA ARG A 99 7.38 -2.95 9.64
C ARG A 99 8.09 -3.83 8.62
N VAL A 100 9.00 -4.70 9.07
CA VAL A 100 9.68 -5.67 8.18
C VAL A 100 8.68 -6.72 7.72
N ASP A 101 7.85 -7.23 8.62
CA ASP A 101 6.84 -8.24 8.32
C ASP A 101 5.83 -7.74 7.27
N SER A 102 5.30 -6.52 7.46
CA SER A 102 4.42 -5.90 6.46
C SER A 102 5.09 -5.69 5.10
N ARG A 103 6.42 -5.51 5.06
CA ARG A 103 7.14 -5.39 3.77
C ARG A 103 7.27 -6.72 3.06
N ILE A 104 7.44 -7.82 3.81
CA ILE A 104 7.51 -9.17 3.23
C ILE A 104 6.15 -9.52 2.62
N GLU A 105 5.07 -9.28 3.34
CA GLU A 105 3.71 -9.53 2.83
C GLU A 105 3.42 -8.73 1.53
N ILE A 106 3.85 -7.46 1.47
CA ILE A 106 3.71 -6.66 0.25
C ILE A 106 4.53 -7.24 -0.91
N LEU A 107 5.73 -7.75 -0.66
CA LEU A 107 6.57 -8.36 -1.70
C LEU A 107 5.97 -9.67 -2.21
N ASP A 108 5.40 -10.48 -1.32
CA ASP A 108 4.73 -11.73 -1.69
C ASP A 108 3.50 -11.45 -2.55
N VAL A 109 2.67 -10.46 -2.16
CA VAL A 109 1.53 -10.02 -2.98
C VAL A 109 1.99 -9.47 -4.32
N ALA A 110 3.08 -8.69 -4.36
CA ALA A 110 3.63 -8.20 -5.62
C ALA A 110 4.09 -9.33 -6.54
N ASN A 111 4.72 -10.38 -5.97
CA ASN A 111 5.13 -11.56 -6.71
C ASN A 111 3.91 -12.33 -7.26
N GLU A 112 2.87 -12.52 -6.47
CA GLU A 112 1.62 -13.16 -6.90
C GLU A 112 0.95 -12.38 -8.05
N ILE A 113 0.91 -11.04 -7.96
CA ILE A 113 0.40 -10.20 -9.04
C ILE A 113 1.21 -10.39 -10.32
N THR A 114 2.55 -10.47 -10.23
CA THR A 114 3.38 -10.70 -11.41
C THR A 114 3.13 -12.07 -12.03
N GLU A 115 3.02 -13.12 -11.22
CA GLU A 115 2.73 -14.48 -11.70
C GLU A 115 1.36 -14.56 -12.39
N LEU A 116 0.31 -14.02 -11.76
CA LEU A 116 -1.03 -13.95 -12.33
C LEU A 116 -1.06 -13.12 -13.64
N SER A 117 -0.26 -12.06 -13.71
CA SER A 117 -0.16 -11.23 -14.92
C SER A 117 0.51 -11.98 -16.07
N GLU A 118 1.56 -12.76 -15.79
CA GLU A 118 2.20 -13.62 -16.78
C GLU A 118 1.25 -14.68 -17.31
N ASP A 119 0.50 -15.34 -16.43
CA ASP A 119 -0.46 -16.36 -16.83
C ASP A 119 -1.62 -15.77 -17.63
N HIS A 120 -2.12 -14.59 -17.25
CA HIS A 120 -3.11 -13.87 -18.04
C HIS A 120 -2.60 -13.59 -19.46
N GLN A 121 -1.35 -13.14 -19.59
CA GLN A 121 -0.74 -12.87 -20.88
C GLN A 121 -0.60 -14.14 -21.73
N ARG A 122 -0.15 -15.25 -21.11
CA ARG A 122 -0.07 -16.57 -21.78
C ARG A 122 -1.43 -17.03 -22.29
N LEU A 123 -2.49 -16.84 -21.50
CA LEU A 123 -3.85 -17.20 -21.89
C LEU A 123 -4.36 -16.33 -23.05
N LEU A 124 -4.07 -15.03 -23.05
CA LEU A 124 -4.41 -14.14 -24.17
C LEU A 124 -3.71 -14.54 -25.46
N ASP A 125 -2.43 -14.90 -25.38
CA ASP A 125 -1.67 -15.35 -26.56
C ASP A 125 -2.21 -16.68 -27.11
N ARG A 126 -2.56 -17.63 -26.22
CA ARG A 126 -3.23 -18.87 -26.61
C ARG A 126 -4.59 -18.60 -27.27
N LYS A 127 -5.39 -17.70 -26.71
CA LYS A 127 -6.68 -17.30 -27.27
C LYS A 127 -6.51 -16.71 -28.67
N ARG A 128 -5.57 -15.77 -28.87
CA ARG A 128 -5.27 -15.18 -30.18
C ARG A 128 -4.85 -16.21 -31.21
N ARG A 129 -4.05 -17.20 -30.79
CA ARG A 129 -3.66 -18.31 -31.65
C ARG A 129 -4.87 -19.16 -32.06
N LEU A 130 -5.70 -19.55 -31.10
CA LEU A 130 -6.91 -20.35 -31.37
C LEU A 130 -7.93 -19.59 -32.21
N GLU A 131 -8.08 -18.28 -32.01
CA GLU A 131 -8.94 -17.44 -32.85
C GLU A 131 -8.43 -17.39 -34.30
N THR A 132 -7.11 -17.35 -34.49
CA THR A 132 -6.48 -17.40 -35.81
C THR A 132 -6.71 -18.76 -36.47
N GLU A 133 -6.52 -19.85 -35.73
CA GLU A 133 -6.80 -21.21 -36.20
C GLU A 133 -8.29 -21.39 -36.54
N ARG A 134 -9.19 -20.86 -35.71
CA ARG A 134 -10.64 -20.88 -35.96
C ARG A 134 -11.01 -20.07 -37.19
N ALA A 135 -10.43 -18.88 -37.37
CA ALA A 135 -10.65 -18.05 -38.56
C ALA A 135 -10.14 -18.77 -39.83
N TYR A 136 -9.03 -19.48 -39.73
CA TYR A 136 -8.51 -20.30 -40.82
C TYR A 136 -9.43 -21.48 -41.17
N LEU A 137 -9.96 -22.18 -40.16
CA LEU A 137 -10.90 -23.30 -40.35
C LEU A 137 -12.28 -22.85 -40.88
N ARG A 138 -12.73 -21.63 -40.54
CA ARG A 138 -14.00 -21.07 -41.01
C ARG A 138 -13.96 -20.54 -42.45
N ARG A 139 -12.83 -20.61 -43.17
CA ARG A 139 -12.77 -20.14 -44.56
C ARG A 139 -13.68 -21.00 -45.45
N PRO A 140 -14.73 -20.41 -46.08
CA PRO A 140 -15.69 -21.18 -46.87
C PRO A 140 -15.04 -21.87 -48.08
N ALA A 141 -13.97 -21.28 -48.64
CA ALA A 141 -13.17 -21.89 -49.71
C ALA A 141 -12.64 -23.28 -49.31
N ARG A 142 -12.14 -23.43 -48.08
CA ARG A 142 -11.55 -24.68 -47.59
C ARG A 142 -12.61 -25.76 -47.34
N VAL A 143 -13.81 -25.35 -46.92
CA VAL A 143 -14.97 -26.25 -46.77
C VAL A 143 -15.41 -26.75 -48.14
N GLY A 144 -15.46 -25.86 -49.15
CA GLY A 144 -15.76 -26.23 -50.53
C GLY A 144 -14.74 -27.22 -51.11
N GLU A 145 -13.44 -26.94 -50.94
CA GLU A 145 -12.36 -27.83 -51.39
C GLU A 145 -12.44 -29.22 -50.72
N GLN A 146 -12.68 -29.28 -49.40
CA GLN A 146 -12.78 -30.56 -48.70
C GLN A 146 -14.07 -31.32 -49.06
N ALA A 147 -15.20 -30.63 -49.23
CA ALA A 147 -16.45 -31.25 -49.65
C ALA A 147 -16.34 -31.81 -51.07
N ALA A 148 -15.72 -31.07 -51.99
CA ALA A 148 -15.42 -31.56 -53.33
C ALA A 148 -14.49 -32.77 -53.31
N ALA A 149 -13.38 -32.69 -52.57
CA ALA A 149 -12.37 -33.75 -52.54
C ALA A 149 -12.83 -35.04 -51.84
N ARG A 150 -13.60 -34.95 -50.74
CA ARG A 150 -14.00 -36.13 -49.95
C ARG A 150 -15.38 -36.67 -50.29
N LEU A 151 -16.32 -35.79 -50.66
CA LEU A 151 -17.72 -36.15 -50.88
C LEU A 151 -18.12 -36.05 -52.35
N GLY A 152 -17.22 -35.60 -53.24
CA GLY A 152 -17.54 -35.39 -54.65
C GLY A 152 -18.59 -34.29 -54.88
N MET A 153 -18.78 -33.39 -53.90
CA MET A 153 -19.77 -32.32 -54.00
C MET A 153 -19.22 -31.18 -54.86
N GLU A 154 -19.83 -30.93 -56.01
CA GLU A 154 -19.57 -29.71 -56.78
C GLU A 154 -20.41 -28.54 -56.24
N PRO A 155 -19.83 -27.33 -56.15
CA PRO A 155 -20.58 -26.14 -55.77
C PRO A 155 -21.70 -25.88 -56.78
N ALA A 156 -22.93 -25.71 -56.27
CA ALA A 156 -24.09 -25.46 -57.14
C ALA A 156 -23.89 -24.15 -57.92
N PRO A 157 -24.08 -24.16 -59.25
CA PRO A 157 -23.96 -22.95 -60.07
C PRO A 157 -25.00 -21.91 -59.63
N PRO A 158 -24.66 -20.61 -59.64
CA PRO A 158 -25.51 -19.55 -59.11
C PRO A 158 -26.88 -19.47 -59.79
N GLU A 159 -26.98 -19.95 -61.03
CA GLU A 159 -28.22 -20.04 -61.81
C GLU A 159 -29.26 -20.99 -61.18
N ARG A 160 -28.85 -21.95 -60.33
CA ARG A 160 -29.75 -22.90 -59.66
C ARG A 160 -30.19 -22.45 -58.27
N ILE A 161 -29.61 -21.38 -57.73
CA ILE A 161 -29.94 -20.88 -56.39
C ILE A 161 -31.13 -19.92 -56.50
N GLN A 162 -32.33 -20.40 -56.15
CA GLN A 162 -33.50 -19.52 -56.05
C GLN A 162 -33.36 -18.64 -54.81
N ARG A 163 -33.29 -17.33 -55.00
CA ARG A 163 -33.33 -16.35 -53.91
C ARG A 163 -34.78 -16.22 -53.44
N ILE A 164 -35.05 -16.73 -52.25
CA ILE A 164 -36.33 -16.53 -51.58
C ILE A 164 -36.26 -15.16 -50.89
N GLU A 165 -36.95 -14.17 -51.44
CA GLU A 165 -37.14 -12.89 -50.77
C GLU A 165 -38.13 -13.10 -49.61
N LEU A 166 -37.62 -13.02 -48.39
CA LEU A 166 -38.44 -13.08 -47.19
C LEU A 166 -39.21 -11.77 -47.08
N LEU A 167 -40.51 -11.85 -47.36
CA LEU A 167 -41.44 -10.77 -47.05
C LEU A 167 -41.34 -10.43 -45.55
N PRO A 168 -41.35 -9.14 -45.18
CA PRO A 168 -41.25 -8.73 -43.77
C PRO A 168 -42.34 -9.43 -42.98
N ALA A 169 -41.94 -10.05 -41.86
CA ALA A 169 -42.82 -10.81 -41.00
C ALA A 169 -44.07 -9.95 -40.70
N LYS A 170 -45.21 -10.44 -41.20
CA LYS A 170 -46.53 -9.90 -40.86
C LYS A 170 -46.59 -9.76 -39.34
N GLU A 171 -46.89 -8.56 -38.87
CA GLU A 171 -46.83 -8.17 -37.45
C GLU A 171 -47.37 -9.29 -36.56
N PRO A 172 -46.67 -9.64 -35.46
CA PRO A 172 -47.16 -10.63 -34.54
C PRO A 172 -48.53 -10.17 -34.05
N VAL A 173 -49.56 -10.93 -34.41
CA VAL A 173 -50.91 -10.77 -33.89
C VAL A 173 -50.77 -10.70 -32.37
N PRO A 174 -51.24 -9.63 -31.71
CA PRO A 174 -51.11 -9.49 -30.27
C PRO A 174 -51.74 -10.71 -29.62
N VAL A 175 -50.90 -11.53 -28.98
CA VAL A 175 -51.36 -12.64 -28.16
C VAL A 175 -52.23 -11.99 -27.09
N PRO A 176 -53.53 -12.34 -26.99
CA PRO A 176 -54.39 -11.77 -25.97
C PRO A 176 -53.76 -12.01 -24.61
N GLU A 177 -53.46 -10.92 -23.92
CA GLU A 177 -52.90 -10.89 -22.58
C GLU A 177 -53.74 -11.85 -21.71
N PRO A 178 -53.13 -12.91 -21.14
CA PRO A 178 -53.88 -13.85 -20.31
C PRO A 178 -54.49 -13.06 -19.16
N ALA A 179 -55.83 -13.14 -19.06
CA ALA A 179 -56.60 -12.44 -18.05
C ALA A 179 -55.94 -12.58 -16.67
N PRO A 180 -55.90 -11.49 -15.87
CA PRO A 180 -55.21 -11.48 -14.59
C PRO A 180 -55.67 -12.65 -13.74
N ALA A 181 -54.72 -13.49 -13.34
CA ALA A 181 -54.98 -14.63 -12.48
C ALA A 181 -55.74 -14.14 -11.22
N PRO A 182 -56.79 -14.87 -10.78
CA PRO A 182 -57.53 -14.51 -9.58
C PRO A 182 -56.55 -14.44 -8.40
N ALA A 183 -56.62 -13.33 -7.66
CA ALA A 183 -55.77 -13.07 -6.52
C ALA A 183 -55.78 -14.28 -5.55
N PRO A 184 -54.61 -14.70 -5.02
CA PRO A 184 -54.56 -15.80 -4.06
C PRO A 184 -55.41 -15.42 -2.84
N ALA A 185 -56.35 -16.30 -2.50
CA ALA A 185 -57.18 -16.17 -1.31
C ALA A 185 -56.30 -16.01 -0.06
N PRO A 186 -56.68 -15.16 0.91
CA PRO A 186 -55.89 -14.93 2.11
C PRO A 186 -55.69 -16.25 2.84
N ALA A 187 -54.41 -16.60 3.04
CA ALA A 187 -53.99 -17.75 3.82
C ALA A 187 -54.68 -17.70 5.18
N SER A 188 -55.49 -18.73 5.45
CA SER A 188 -56.07 -18.93 6.77
C SER A 188 -54.93 -19.23 7.73
N ASP A 189 -54.60 -18.21 8.53
CA ASP A 189 -53.76 -18.27 9.72
C ASP A 189 -54.47 -19.17 10.75
N GLN A 190 -54.36 -20.48 10.56
CA GLN A 190 -54.74 -21.45 11.59
C GLN A 190 -53.62 -21.47 12.62
N GLY A 191 -53.78 -20.61 13.62
CA GLY A 191 -53.15 -20.79 14.90
C GLY A 191 -53.48 -22.17 15.47
N SER A 192 -52.44 -22.90 15.87
CA SER A 192 -52.51 -23.92 16.91
C SER A 192 -51.12 -24.01 17.52
N GLN A 193 -50.87 -23.30 18.63
CA GLN A 193 -51.23 -23.66 20.02
C GLN A 193 -50.12 -24.47 20.71
N PRO A 194 -50.06 -24.40 22.06
CA PRO A 194 -48.90 -23.96 22.84
C PRO A 194 -47.87 -25.03 23.21
#